data_AF-A0AAN9AUX9-F1
#
_entry.id   AF-A0AAN9AUX9-F1
#
_cell.length_a   1.000
_cell.length_b   1.000
_cell.length_c   1.000
_cell.angle_alpha   90.00
_cell.angle_beta   90.00
_cell.angle_gamma   90.00
#
_symmetry.space_group_name_H-M   'P 1'
#
loop_
_entity.id
_entity.type
_entity.pdbx_description
1 polymer ?
#
loop_
_entity_poly.entity_id
_entity_poly.type
_entity_poly.pdbx_seq_one_letter_code
_entity_poly.pdbx_strand_id
1 'polypeptide(L)'
;MQGFTILFSLFGVALCRPAIETQYGNFSTDPLSPEDYEWLAKHTPTQRVTYPPGFKFMYVAQSGQIVENHRPSSGSYIEIVGSPGTAHSALYTAALEVGKMMRHSPSHIFSNIAHHSGAGLGVFTAQEKIVVFPEFYHLKDTAACHGRCDGSCKHTCTFDGRKYENIAGVTSTRAVVLIDNVLCNTHDPYHHHDNILVHEFGHCVERSGLSSTEKNQVTAAYNNAKAHHLWTSSSYAMANHAEYFAEGTGAFFLVNMQSSTGGMTNCPGHQCRSESEVRAHLHSHDPLLYAALSHIYTSDRPSTPSGLKICNSG
;
A
#
# COMPACT_ATOMS: atom_id res chain seq x y z
N MET A 1 -11.08 -27.04 33.19
CA MET A 1 -9.74 -26.94 32.56
C MET A 1 -9.89 -27.47 31.15
N GLN A 2 -9.70 -26.75 30.05
CA GLN A 2 -9.21 -25.41 29.77
C GLN A 2 -10.04 -24.87 28.59
N GLY A 3 -10.43 -23.60 28.66
CA GLY A 3 -11.09 -22.90 27.55
C GLY A 3 -10.05 -22.55 26.48
N PHE A 4 -10.36 -22.86 25.23
CA PHE A 4 -9.63 -22.37 24.07
C PHE A 4 -9.99 -20.90 23.86
N THR A 5 -9.09 -19.99 24.24
CA THR A 5 -9.18 -18.59 23.85
C THR A 5 -8.62 -18.47 22.43
N ILE A 6 -9.53 -18.29 21.46
CA ILE A 6 -9.19 -17.84 20.11
C ILE A 6 -8.70 -16.39 20.23
N LEU A 7 -7.39 -16.17 20.13
CA LEU A 7 -6.84 -14.82 19.99
C LEU A 7 -7.15 -14.31 18.58
N PHE A 8 -8.16 -13.45 18.46
CA PHE A 8 -8.28 -12.54 17.32
C PHE A 8 -7.10 -11.55 17.35
N SER A 9 -6.29 -11.55 16.29
CA SER A 9 -5.22 -10.57 16.09
C SER A 9 -5.84 -9.18 15.87
N LEU A 10 -5.61 -8.27 16.81
CA LEU A 10 -6.07 -6.87 16.82
C LEU A 10 -5.05 -5.93 16.15
N PHE A 11 -4.51 -6.27 14.99
CA PHE A 11 -3.60 -5.38 14.24
C PHE A 11 -4.14 -5.12 12.83
N GLY A 12 -5.06 -4.15 12.73
CA GLY A 12 -5.81 -3.81 11.51
C GLY A 12 -5.10 -2.86 10.54
N VAL A 13 -3.77 -2.71 10.62
CA VAL A 13 -2.99 -1.75 9.81
C VAL A 13 -1.70 -2.43 9.31
N ALA A 14 -1.47 -2.40 8.00
CA ALA A 14 -0.27 -2.83 7.29
C ALA A 14 0.47 -1.56 6.83
N LEU A 15 1.79 -1.60 6.80
CA LEU A 15 2.60 -0.40 6.97
C LEU A 15 3.43 -0.06 5.73
N CYS A 16 3.81 1.21 5.72
CA CYS A 16 4.66 1.81 4.70
C CYS A 16 6.12 1.73 5.08
N ARG A 17 6.99 1.59 4.09
CA ARG A 17 8.44 1.48 4.23
C ARG A 17 9.06 2.71 4.90
N PRO A 18 10.22 2.57 5.56
CA PRO A 18 11.02 3.72 5.93
C PRO A 18 11.56 4.40 4.67
N ALA A 19 11.52 5.73 4.64
CA ALA A 19 12.22 6.51 3.62
C ALA A 19 13.73 6.19 3.64
N ILE A 20 14.42 6.36 2.51
CA ILE A 20 15.87 6.18 2.45
C ILE A 20 16.50 7.14 3.46
N GLU A 21 17.22 6.62 4.46
CA GLU A 21 17.92 7.42 5.47
C GLU A 21 18.98 8.30 4.80
N THR A 22 18.59 9.54 4.47
CA THR A 22 19.26 10.81 4.78
C THR A 22 18.46 11.91 4.09
N GLN A 23 17.86 12.81 4.88
CA GLN A 23 16.98 13.91 4.48
C GLN A 23 15.53 13.51 4.14
N TYR A 24 14.64 13.71 5.12
CA TYR A 24 13.25 14.06 4.87
C TYR A 24 13.20 15.30 3.98
N GLY A 25 13.24 15.11 2.66
CA GLY A 25 13.02 16.17 1.69
C GLY A 25 11.54 16.54 1.69
N ASN A 26 11.15 17.46 2.57
CA ASN A 26 9.86 18.16 2.60
C ASN A 26 8.59 17.39 3.03
N PHE A 27 8.68 16.22 3.66
CA PHE A 27 7.53 15.71 4.41
C PHE A 27 7.45 16.43 5.77
N SER A 28 6.42 17.24 6.01
CA SER A 28 6.26 17.95 7.27
C SER A 28 6.13 16.96 8.43
N THR A 29 7.10 16.99 9.34
CA THR A 29 7.05 16.20 10.58
C THR A 29 6.26 16.89 11.69
N ASP A 30 5.92 18.16 11.49
CA ASP A 30 5.17 18.97 12.45
C ASP A 30 3.74 18.43 12.56
N PRO A 31 3.16 18.30 13.78
CA PRO A 31 1.75 17.97 13.95
C PRO A 31 0.84 18.95 13.21
N LEU A 32 -0.37 18.52 12.87
CA LEU A 32 -1.38 19.45 12.38
C LEU A 32 -1.70 20.51 13.45
N SER A 33 -2.20 21.68 13.02
CA SER A 33 -2.62 22.70 13.98
C SER A 33 -3.78 22.19 14.85
N PRO A 34 -3.98 22.70 16.07
CA PRO A 34 -5.16 22.39 16.88
C PRO A 34 -6.47 22.63 16.11
N GLU A 35 -6.54 23.70 15.32
CA GLU A 35 -7.69 24.05 14.49
C GLU A 35 -7.96 23.00 13.40
N ASP A 36 -6.91 22.48 12.76
CA ASP A 36 -7.03 21.39 11.77
C ASP A 36 -7.52 20.11 12.42
N TYR A 37 -7.01 19.78 13.62
CA TYR A 37 -7.50 18.61 14.36
C TYR A 37 -8.96 18.77 14.78
N GLU A 38 -9.38 19.97 15.18
CA GLU A 38 -10.78 20.26 15.48
C GLU A 38 -11.65 20.16 14.24
N TRP A 39 -11.19 20.68 13.10
CA TRP A 39 -11.90 20.55 11.83
C TRP A 39 -12.07 19.09 11.47
N LEU A 40 -11.00 18.30 11.50
CA LEU A 40 -11.05 16.86 11.27
C LEU A 40 -11.97 16.17 12.28
N ALA A 41 -11.92 16.50 13.57
CA ALA A 41 -12.81 15.90 14.57
C ALA A 41 -14.30 16.15 14.29
N LYS A 42 -14.63 17.36 13.83
CA LYS A 42 -16.02 17.77 13.53
C LYS A 42 -16.55 17.17 12.23
N HIS A 43 -15.66 16.87 11.28
CA HIS A 43 -16.03 16.42 9.92
C HIS A 43 -15.68 14.96 9.63
N THR A 44 -14.98 14.28 10.53
CA THR A 44 -14.67 12.85 10.44
C THR A 44 -15.76 12.07 11.17
N PRO A 45 -16.72 11.45 10.46
CA PRO A 45 -17.76 10.68 11.13
C PRO A 45 -17.19 9.46 11.85
N THR A 46 -17.78 9.11 13.00
CA THR A 46 -17.50 7.88 13.77
C THR A 46 -17.98 6.60 13.04
N GLN A 47 -18.64 6.76 11.89
CA GLN A 47 -19.01 5.69 10.97
C GLN A 47 -18.56 6.02 9.54
N ARG A 48 -18.04 5.00 8.86
CA ARG A 48 -17.41 4.91 7.52
C ARG A 48 -18.16 5.52 6.31
N VAL A 49 -19.22 6.32 6.47
CA VAL A 49 -20.23 6.47 5.40
C VAL A 49 -20.13 7.78 4.59
N THR A 50 -19.45 8.83 5.07
CA THR A 50 -19.28 10.05 4.26
C THR A 50 -17.93 10.69 4.48
N TYR A 51 -17.14 10.79 3.42
CA TYR A 51 -15.94 11.64 3.40
C TYR A 51 -16.32 13.10 3.69
N PRO A 52 -15.46 13.88 4.36
CA PRO A 52 -15.63 15.33 4.44
C PRO A 52 -15.86 15.97 3.06
N PRO A 53 -16.47 17.17 3.00
CA PRO A 53 -16.59 17.90 1.74
C PRO A 53 -15.24 18.09 1.05
N GLY A 54 -15.22 18.00 -0.29
CA GLY A 54 -14.03 18.28 -1.11
C GLY A 54 -13.26 17.03 -1.57
N PHE A 55 -13.56 15.86 -1.03
CA PHE A 55 -13.01 14.60 -1.54
C PHE A 55 -13.42 14.34 -2.99
N LYS A 56 -12.50 13.76 -3.76
CA LYS A 56 -12.62 13.50 -5.21
C LYS A 56 -12.63 12.00 -5.46
N PHE A 57 -13.44 11.55 -6.42
CA PHE A 57 -13.68 10.12 -6.65
C PHE A 57 -13.43 9.73 -8.10
N MET A 58 -12.67 8.65 -8.27
CA MET A 58 -12.53 7.91 -9.53
C MET A 58 -12.82 6.43 -9.28
N TYR A 59 -13.31 5.75 -10.31
CA TYR A 59 -13.72 4.36 -10.25
C TYR A 59 -13.04 3.60 -11.38
N VAL A 60 -12.25 2.60 -11.03
CA VAL A 60 -11.45 1.83 -11.99
C VAL A 60 -12.12 0.49 -12.21
N ALA A 61 -12.47 0.17 -13.46
CA ALA A 61 -12.90 -1.17 -13.86
C ALA A 61 -11.68 -2.07 -14.12
N GLN A 62 -11.88 -3.40 -14.14
CA GLN A 62 -10.78 -4.34 -14.42
C GLN A 62 -10.18 -4.16 -15.82
N SER A 63 -10.95 -3.66 -16.79
CA SER A 63 -10.43 -3.28 -18.12
C SER A 63 -9.39 -2.13 -18.06
N GLY A 64 -9.31 -1.42 -16.92
CA GLY A 64 -8.58 -0.17 -16.75
C GLY A 64 -9.37 1.04 -17.24
N GLN A 65 -10.66 0.89 -17.54
CA GLN A 65 -11.54 2.05 -17.75
C GLN A 65 -11.67 2.82 -16.44
N ILE A 66 -11.48 4.14 -16.51
CA ILE A 66 -11.64 5.06 -15.40
C ILE A 66 -12.94 5.84 -15.60
N VAL A 67 -13.77 5.88 -14.57
CA VAL A 67 -14.99 6.68 -14.51
C VAL A 67 -14.85 7.71 -13.39
N GLU A 68 -15.11 8.98 -13.68
CA GLU A 68 -14.98 10.07 -12.73
C GLU A 68 -16.32 10.45 -12.11
N ASN A 69 -16.28 10.97 -10.89
CA ASN A 69 -17.37 11.63 -10.15
C ASN A 69 -18.56 10.73 -9.74
N HIS A 70 -19.00 9.80 -10.59
CA HIS A 70 -20.17 8.96 -10.31
C HIS A 70 -19.82 7.48 -10.42
N ARG A 71 -20.08 6.74 -9.34
CA ARG A 71 -19.93 5.28 -9.33
C ARG A 71 -20.93 4.67 -10.31
N PRO A 72 -20.50 3.86 -11.28
CA PRO A 72 -21.43 3.14 -12.14
C PRO A 72 -22.38 2.24 -11.35
N SER A 73 -23.64 2.16 -11.81
CA SER A 73 -24.70 1.40 -11.14
C SER A 73 -24.61 -0.12 -11.32
N SER A 74 -23.78 -0.59 -12.25
CA SER A 74 -23.53 -2.00 -12.52
C SER A 74 -22.04 -2.23 -12.81
N GLY A 75 -21.59 -3.46 -12.60
CA GLY A 75 -20.19 -3.87 -12.76
C GLY A 75 -19.36 -3.70 -11.48
N SER A 76 -18.12 -4.17 -11.55
CA SER A 76 -17.16 -4.11 -10.46
C SER A 76 -16.19 -2.95 -10.71
N TYR A 77 -16.10 -2.04 -9.75
CA TYR A 77 -15.19 -0.89 -9.78
C TYR A 77 -14.48 -0.74 -8.45
N ILE A 78 -13.16 -0.60 -8.51
CA ILE A 78 -12.33 -0.24 -7.36
C ILE A 78 -12.36 1.28 -7.23
N GLU A 79 -12.63 1.76 -6.02
CA GLU A 79 -12.74 3.18 -5.72
C GLU A 79 -11.36 3.78 -5.40
N ILE A 80 -11.05 4.89 -6.07
CA ILE A 80 -9.86 5.70 -5.88
C ILE A 80 -10.33 7.07 -5.36
N VAL A 81 -9.82 7.45 -4.19
CA VAL A 81 -10.31 8.59 -3.44
C VAL A 81 -9.18 9.61 -3.25
N GLY A 82 -9.35 10.84 -3.70
CA GLY A 82 -8.42 11.93 -3.41
C GLY A 82 -8.92 12.77 -2.24
N SER A 83 -8.05 13.10 -1.30
CA SER A 83 -8.31 14.14 -0.31
C SER A 83 -8.64 15.49 -0.97
N PRO A 84 -9.22 16.47 -0.24
CA PRO A 84 -9.54 17.79 -0.79
C PRO A 84 -8.39 18.47 -1.54
N GLY A 85 -7.17 18.41 -1.00
CA GLY A 85 -5.95 18.96 -1.60
C GLY A 85 -5.41 18.18 -2.80
N THR A 86 -5.89 16.96 -3.06
CA THR A 86 -5.34 16.10 -4.12
C THR A 86 -5.60 16.66 -5.52
N ALA A 87 -4.55 16.87 -6.30
CA ALA A 87 -4.68 17.31 -7.70
C ALA A 87 -5.35 16.23 -8.57
N HIS A 88 -6.14 16.63 -9.57
CA HIS A 88 -6.81 15.69 -10.49
C HIS A 88 -5.82 14.77 -11.21
N SER A 89 -4.69 15.32 -11.69
CA SER A 89 -3.64 14.54 -12.35
C SER A 89 -3.05 13.45 -11.46
N ALA A 90 -2.87 13.72 -10.16
CA ALA A 90 -2.41 12.72 -9.21
C ALA A 90 -3.44 11.60 -9.00
N LEU A 91 -4.72 11.98 -8.83
CA LEU A 91 -5.80 11.02 -8.65
C LEU A 91 -5.96 10.12 -9.89
N TYR A 92 -5.85 10.71 -11.09
CA TYR A 92 -5.89 9.99 -12.35
C TYR A 92 -4.68 9.05 -12.51
N THR A 93 -3.48 9.49 -12.14
CA THR A 93 -2.27 8.66 -12.16
C THR A 93 -2.42 7.46 -11.22
N ALA A 94 -2.91 7.69 -10.00
CA ALA A 94 -3.19 6.61 -9.06
C ALA A 94 -4.23 5.60 -9.60
N ALA A 95 -5.28 6.10 -10.26
CA ALA A 95 -6.29 5.25 -10.91
C ALA A 95 -5.72 4.42 -12.06
N LEU A 96 -4.82 5.00 -12.87
CA LEU A 96 -4.11 4.27 -13.93
C LEU A 96 -3.23 3.15 -13.35
N GLU A 97 -2.51 3.41 -12.25
CA GLU A 97 -1.64 2.42 -11.62
C GLU A 97 -2.43 1.25 -11.05
N VAL A 98 -3.52 1.50 -10.31
CA VAL A 98 -4.41 0.43 -9.85
C VAL A 98 -4.98 -0.38 -11.02
N GLY A 99 -5.36 0.30 -12.10
CA GLY A 99 -5.81 -0.35 -13.34
C GLY A 99 -4.74 -1.27 -13.93
N LYS A 100 -3.50 -0.81 -14.02
CA LYS A 100 -2.36 -1.61 -14.52
C LYS A 100 -2.06 -2.82 -13.63
N MET A 101 -2.08 -2.64 -12.31
CA MET A 101 -1.86 -3.74 -11.35
C MET A 101 -2.88 -4.87 -11.53
N MET A 102 -4.16 -4.53 -11.72
CA MET A 102 -5.24 -5.51 -11.61
C MET A 102 -5.84 -5.97 -12.94
N ARG A 103 -5.46 -5.36 -14.07
CA ARG A 103 -6.06 -5.67 -15.39
C ARG A 103 -5.96 -7.15 -15.77
N HIS A 104 -4.92 -7.84 -15.32
CA HIS A 104 -4.65 -9.23 -15.65
C HIS A 104 -4.87 -10.20 -14.49
N SER A 105 -5.36 -9.71 -13.34
CA SER A 105 -5.69 -10.54 -12.20
C SER A 105 -6.88 -11.47 -12.52
N PRO A 106 -7.05 -12.58 -11.78
CA PRO A 106 -8.30 -13.30 -11.74
C PRO A 106 -9.46 -12.36 -11.38
N SER A 107 -10.61 -12.53 -12.05
CA SER A 107 -11.77 -11.64 -11.90
C SER A 107 -12.36 -11.66 -10.50
N HIS A 108 -12.21 -12.76 -9.75
CA HIS A 108 -12.67 -12.84 -8.37
C HIS A 108 -11.84 -11.97 -7.43
N ILE A 109 -10.51 -11.90 -7.61
CA ILE A 109 -9.63 -11.03 -6.79
C ILE A 109 -10.04 -9.56 -6.98
N PHE A 110 -10.21 -9.14 -8.24
CA PHE A 110 -10.66 -7.80 -8.55
C PHE A 110 -12.06 -7.50 -7.97
N SER A 111 -13.01 -8.41 -8.19
CA SER A 111 -14.38 -8.28 -7.70
C SER A 111 -14.45 -8.21 -6.17
N ASN A 112 -13.64 -9.00 -5.47
CA ASN A 112 -13.58 -9.00 -4.01
C ASN A 112 -13.20 -7.60 -3.50
N ILE A 113 -12.16 -6.96 -4.06
CA ILE A 113 -11.78 -5.59 -3.69
C ILE A 113 -12.90 -4.60 -4.04
N ALA A 114 -13.42 -4.66 -5.27
CA ALA A 114 -14.42 -3.74 -5.77
C ALA A 114 -15.73 -3.75 -4.95
N HIS A 115 -16.10 -4.91 -4.39
CA HIS A 115 -17.31 -5.09 -3.58
C HIS A 115 -17.05 -5.03 -2.07
N HIS A 116 -15.78 -4.96 -1.64
CA HIS A 116 -15.45 -4.83 -0.23
C HIS A 116 -15.68 -3.39 0.24
N SER A 117 -16.51 -3.22 1.27
CA SER A 117 -16.80 -1.91 1.85
C SER A 117 -15.51 -1.27 2.40
N GLY A 118 -15.15 -0.11 1.86
CA GLY A 118 -13.99 0.68 2.26
C GLY A 118 -12.65 0.18 1.71
N ALA A 119 -12.63 -0.81 0.81
CA ALA A 119 -11.41 -1.19 0.12
C ALA A 119 -11.19 -0.32 -1.12
N GLY A 120 -9.93 -0.20 -1.54
CA GLY A 120 -9.53 0.65 -2.64
C GLY A 120 -8.29 1.46 -2.27
N LEU A 121 -8.11 2.58 -2.96
CA LEU A 121 -6.97 3.45 -2.78
C LEU A 121 -7.42 4.86 -2.37
N GLY A 122 -6.65 5.51 -1.50
CA GLY A 122 -6.75 6.91 -1.16
C GLY A 122 -5.45 7.63 -1.48
N VAL A 123 -5.53 8.89 -1.90
CA VAL A 123 -4.39 9.77 -2.13
C VAL A 123 -4.54 10.98 -1.20
N PHE A 124 -3.49 11.34 -0.46
CA PHE A 124 -3.46 12.49 0.44
C PHE A 124 -2.27 13.42 0.15
N THR A 125 -2.37 14.67 0.59
CA THR A 125 -1.26 15.63 0.53
C THR A 125 -0.43 15.63 1.82
N ALA A 126 0.82 16.08 1.76
CA ALA A 126 1.66 16.22 2.95
C ALA A 126 1.05 17.14 4.01
N GLN A 127 0.22 18.12 3.60
CA GLN A 127 -0.47 19.04 4.50
C GLN A 127 -1.66 18.39 5.20
N GLU A 128 -2.38 17.49 4.52
CA GLU A 128 -3.57 16.82 5.06
C GLU A 128 -3.22 15.54 5.86
N LYS A 129 -2.08 14.92 5.52
CA LYS A 129 -1.57 13.66 6.09
C LYS A 129 -2.56 12.50 5.95
N ILE A 130 -2.18 11.32 6.45
CA ILE A 130 -3.06 10.14 6.37
C ILE A 130 -4.37 10.33 7.16
N VAL A 131 -4.37 11.17 8.19
CA VAL A 131 -5.47 11.34 9.14
C VAL A 131 -6.66 12.10 8.56
N VAL A 132 -6.52 12.68 7.36
CA VAL A 132 -7.64 13.22 6.58
C VAL A 132 -8.66 12.13 6.21
N PHE A 133 -8.19 10.89 6.08
CA PHE A 133 -9.04 9.73 5.88
C PHE A 133 -9.63 9.28 7.23
N PRO A 134 -10.97 9.22 7.37
CA PRO A 134 -11.63 8.88 8.64
C PRO A 134 -11.14 7.62 9.32
N GLU A 135 -10.84 6.59 8.53
CA GLU A 135 -10.34 5.31 8.99
C GLU A 135 -8.98 5.41 9.72
N PHE A 136 -8.19 6.46 9.48
CA PHE A 136 -6.87 6.67 10.09
C PHE A 136 -6.85 7.80 11.14
N TYR A 137 -7.94 8.53 11.35
CA TYR A 137 -7.97 9.68 12.26
C TYR A 137 -7.56 9.33 13.70
N HIS A 138 -7.84 8.10 14.14
CA HIS A 138 -7.44 7.59 15.45
C HIS A 138 -5.92 7.43 15.64
N LEU A 139 -5.12 7.53 14.56
CA LEU A 139 -3.65 7.43 14.59
C LEU A 139 -2.95 8.79 14.73
N LYS A 140 -3.73 9.87 14.90
CA LYS A 140 -3.21 11.24 14.93
C LYS A 140 -2.17 11.48 16.02
N ASP A 141 -1.17 12.30 15.70
CA ASP A 141 -0.15 12.72 16.66
C ASP A 141 -0.65 13.89 17.52
N THR A 142 -1.37 13.56 18.59
CA THR A 142 -1.85 14.59 19.52
C THR A 142 -0.69 15.36 20.17
N ALA A 143 -0.92 16.60 20.60
CA ALA A 143 0.08 17.39 21.32
C ALA A 143 0.71 16.66 22.53
N ALA A 144 -0.07 15.81 23.23
CA ALA A 144 0.41 15.00 24.34
C ALA A 144 1.32 13.83 23.92
N CYS A 145 1.18 13.39 22.67
CA CYS A 145 1.94 12.29 22.08
C CYS A 145 3.06 12.74 21.15
N HIS A 146 3.19 14.04 20.87
CA HIS A 146 4.21 14.55 19.97
C HIS A 146 5.61 14.08 20.39
N GLY A 147 6.35 13.50 19.43
CA GLY A 147 7.68 12.92 19.66
C GLY A 147 7.73 11.69 20.57
N ARG A 148 6.57 11.14 21.00
CA ARG A 148 6.47 10.00 21.91
C ARG A 148 5.78 8.80 21.29
N CYS A 149 6.37 7.62 21.47
CA CYS A 149 5.83 6.34 21.00
C CYS A 149 5.65 5.32 22.13
N ASP A 150 5.58 5.79 23.38
CA ASP A 150 5.46 4.96 24.58
C ASP A 150 4.09 5.10 25.27
N GLY A 151 3.81 4.20 26.22
CA GLY A 151 2.60 4.24 27.04
C GLY A 151 1.32 4.39 26.22
N SER A 152 0.51 5.39 26.56
CA SER A 152 -0.75 5.71 25.86
C SER A 152 -0.53 6.22 24.43
N CYS A 153 0.68 6.61 24.04
CA CYS A 153 1.00 7.18 22.72
C CYS A 153 1.49 6.15 21.70
N LYS A 154 1.69 4.89 22.12
CA LYS A 154 2.13 3.80 21.23
C LYS A 154 1.25 3.63 19.99
N HIS A 155 -0.06 3.90 20.09
CA HIS A 155 -0.99 3.78 18.97
C HIS A 155 -0.76 4.80 17.84
N THR A 156 -0.05 5.90 18.11
CA THR A 156 0.28 6.95 17.13
C THR A 156 1.54 6.64 16.33
N CYS A 157 2.22 5.53 16.64
CA CYS A 157 3.47 5.15 16.00
C CYS A 157 3.42 3.77 15.36
N THR A 158 4.17 3.64 14.28
CA THR A 158 4.52 2.37 13.64
C THR A 158 5.43 1.55 14.55
N PHE A 159 5.60 0.25 14.27
CA PHE A 159 6.43 -0.63 15.11
C PHE A 159 7.92 -0.24 15.10
N ASP A 160 8.37 0.45 14.05
CA ASP A 160 9.73 0.99 13.88
C ASP A 160 9.86 2.44 14.43
N GLY A 161 8.84 2.95 15.12
CA GLY A 161 8.91 4.18 15.90
C GLY A 161 8.60 5.48 15.15
N ARG A 162 8.13 5.40 13.90
CA ARG A 162 7.70 6.58 13.13
C ARG A 162 6.27 6.96 13.48
N LYS A 163 5.93 8.24 13.40
CA LYS A 163 4.55 8.69 13.55
C LYS A 163 3.74 8.28 12.34
N TYR A 164 2.57 7.70 12.55
CA TYR A 164 1.63 7.36 11.49
C TYR A 164 1.22 8.57 10.65
N GLU A 165 1.13 9.74 11.28
CA GLU A 165 0.91 10.98 10.53
C GLU A 165 2.03 11.34 9.57
N ASN A 166 3.24 10.80 9.78
CA ASN A 166 4.44 11.19 9.08
C ASN A 166 4.99 10.15 8.11
N ILE A 167 4.15 9.21 7.67
CA ILE A 167 4.51 8.18 6.68
C ILE A 167 3.86 8.48 5.33
N ALA A 168 4.52 8.02 4.26
CA ALA A 168 4.11 8.26 2.88
C ALA A 168 2.96 7.37 2.39
N GLY A 169 2.53 6.43 3.22
CA GLY A 169 1.40 5.56 2.93
C GLY A 169 1.06 4.69 4.12
N VAL A 170 -0.06 3.99 4.08
CA VAL A 170 -0.44 2.97 5.05
C VAL A 170 -1.68 2.25 4.55
N THR A 171 -1.87 1.01 4.94
CA THR A 171 -3.05 0.23 4.55
C THR A 171 -3.83 -0.26 5.76
N SER A 172 -5.10 0.10 5.87
CA SER A 172 -6.06 -0.58 6.75
C SER A 172 -6.98 -1.45 5.91
N THR A 173 -8.27 -1.09 5.79
CA THR A 173 -9.14 -1.62 4.73
C THR A 173 -8.85 -0.94 3.40
N ARG A 174 -8.60 0.37 3.43
CA ARG A 174 -8.11 1.16 2.30
C ARG A 174 -6.60 1.30 2.36
N ALA A 175 -5.93 1.25 1.22
CA ALA A 175 -4.56 1.72 1.07
C ALA A 175 -4.58 3.24 0.89
N VAL A 176 -3.77 4.01 1.61
CA VAL A 176 -3.60 5.45 1.37
C VAL A 176 -2.16 5.77 1.05
N VAL A 177 -1.92 6.70 0.13
CA VAL A 177 -0.57 7.09 -0.31
C VAL A 177 -0.42 8.60 -0.52
N LEU A 178 0.80 9.07 -0.32
CA LEU A 178 1.18 10.45 -0.47
C LEU A 178 1.23 10.85 -1.95
N ILE A 179 0.64 12.00 -2.25
CA ILE A 179 0.59 12.59 -3.59
C ILE A 179 1.98 12.78 -4.22
N ASP A 180 3.00 13.11 -3.42
CA ASP A 180 4.34 13.40 -3.91
C ASP A 180 5.03 12.17 -4.51
N ASN A 181 4.75 10.98 -3.94
CA ASN A 181 5.20 9.71 -4.52
C ASN A 181 4.42 9.37 -5.81
N VAL A 182 3.09 9.53 -5.79
CA VAL A 182 2.24 9.27 -6.97
C VAL A 182 2.65 10.14 -8.16
N LEU A 183 3.00 11.40 -7.92
CA LEU A 183 3.45 12.33 -8.95
C LEU A 183 4.95 12.22 -9.27
N CYS A 184 5.72 11.45 -8.50
CA CYS A 184 7.18 11.41 -8.57
C CYS A 184 7.80 12.81 -8.64
N ASN A 185 7.32 13.73 -7.80
CA ASN A 185 7.84 15.09 -7.79
C ASN A 185 9.11 15.16 -6.90
N THR A 186 9.70 16.35 -6.77
CA THR A 186 10.94 16.55 -5.99
C THR A 186 10.78 16.32 -4.47
N HIS A 187 9.55 16.17 -3.99
CA HIS A 187 9.18 15.94 -2.59
C HIS A 187 8.87 14.45 -2.33
N ASP A 188 9.03 13.57 -3.32
CA ASP A 188 8.91 12.12 -3.13
C ASP A 188 9.93 11.65 -2.07
N PRO A 189 9.49 11.14 -0.91
CA PRO A 189 10.39 10.71 0.17
C PRO A 189 11.22 9.48 -0.20
N TYR A 190 10.95 8.83 -1.34
CA TYR A 190 11.69 7.69 -1.84
C TYR A 190 12.64 8.03 -3.00
N HIS A 191 12.80 9.32 -3.31
CA HIS A 191 13.73 9.80 -4.35
C HIS A 191 13.60 9.05 -5.69
N HIS A 192 12.36 8.75 -6.10
CA HIS A 192 12.08 8.07 -7.38
C HIS A 192 12.66 6.65 -7.48
N HIS A 193 12.86 5.98 -6.34
CA HIS A 193 13.31 4.58 -6.28
C HIS A 193 12.19 3.58 -5.94
N ASP A 194 11.01 4.07 -5.58
CA ASP A 194 9.91 3.22 -5.14
C ASP A 194 8.55 3.80 -5.46
N ASN A 195 7.67 2.94 -5.97
CA ASN A 195 6.27 3.25 -6.14
C ASN A 195 5.51 2.70 -4.92
N ILE A 196 5.27 3.56 -3.93
CA ILE A 196 4.66 3.15 -2.67
C ILE A 196 3.18 2.80 -2.84
N LEU A 197 2.51 3.32 -3.88
CA LEU A 197 1.15 2.94 -4.24
C LEU A 197 1.08 1.44 -4.53
N VAL A 198 2.03 0.90 -5.29
CA VAL A 198 2.06 -0.53 -5.60
C VAL A 198 2.24 -1.38 -4.33
N HIS A 199 3.06 -0.92 -3.38
CA HIS A 199 3.24 -1.58 -2.08
C HIS A 199 1.97 -1.55 -1.24
N GLU A 200 1.40 -0.36 -0.98
CA GLU A 200 0.21 -0.22 -0.15
C GLU A 200 -1.02 -0.89 -0.79
N PHE A 201 -1.18 -0.73 -2.10
CA PHE A 201 -2.26 -1.42 -2.80
C PHE A 201 -2.04 -2.94 -2.82
N GLY A 202 -0.80 -3.42 -2.77
CA GLY A 202 -0.46 -4.82 -2.50
C GLY A 202 -1.08 -5.31 -1.19
N HIS A 203 -0.93 -4.57 -0.09
CA HIS A 203 -1.61 -4.87 1.18
C HIS A 203 -3.14 -4.90 1.04
N CYS A 204 -3.73 -4.00 0.23
CA CYS A 204 -5.17 -4.01 -0.05
C CYS A 204 -5.60 -5.25 -0.83
N VAL A 205 -4.81 -5.68 -1.82
CA VAL A 205 -5.03 -6.92 -2.58
C VAL A 205 -4.99 -8.12 -1.65
N GLU A 206 -3.96 -8.23 -0.80
CA GLU A 206 -3.84 -9.32 0.17
C GLU A 206 -5.07 -9.39 1.08
N ARG A 207 -5.45 -8.26 1.68
CA ARG A 207 -6.51 -8.20 2.71
C ARG A 207 -7.90 -8.40 2.16
N SER A 208 -8.23 -7.71 1.06
CA SER A 208 -9.60 -7.59 0.56
C SER A 208 -9.82 -8.30 -0.78
N GLY A 209 -8.76 -8.64 -1.51
CA GLY A 209 -8.86 -9.34 -2.79
C GLY A 209 -8.74 -10.86 -2.66
N LEU A 210 -7.78 -11.33 -1.87
CA LEU A 210 -7.45 -12.75 -1.78
C LEU A 210 -8.47 -13.55 -0.95
N SER A 211 -8.80 -14.74 -1.46
CA SER A 211 -9.49 -15.78 -0.71
C SER A 211 -8.62 -16.32 0.44
N SER A 212 -9.23 -17.06 1.38
CA SER A 212 -8.49 -17.70 2.47
C SER A 212 -7.40 -18.66 1.97
N THR A 213 -7.66 -19.36 0.85
CA THR A 213 -6.68 -20.27 0.25
C THR A 213 -5.47 -19.51 -0.30
N GLU A 214 -5.70 -18.41 -1.02
CA GLU A 214 -4.63 -17.58 -1.58
C GLU A 214 -3.80 -16.91 -0.47
N LYS A 215 -4.45 -16.42 0.60
CA LYS A 215 -3.75 -15.91 1.81
C LYS A 215 -2.87 -16.97 2.47
N ASN A 216 -3.35 -18.21 2.55
CA ASN A 216 -2.57 -19.32 3.09
C ASN A 216 -1.35 -19.65 2.20
N GLN A 217 -1.45 -19.52 0.88
CA GLN A 217 -0.32 -19.69 -0.03
C GLN A 217 0.75 -18.61 0.19
N VAL A 218 0.35 -17.35 0.34
CA VAL A 218 1.27 -16.24 0.68
C VAL A 218 1.96 -16.50 2.02
N THR A 219 1.20 -16.91 3.05
CA THR A 219 1.76 -17.26 4.37
C THR A 219 2.74 -18.43 4.29
N ALA A 220 2.43 -19.45 3.48
CA ALA A 220 3.31 -20.59 3.27
C ALA A 220 4.61 -20.19 2.55
N ALA A 221 4.54 -19.31 1.54
CA ALA A 221 5.70 -18.75 0.86
C ALA A 221 6.61 -17.99 1.83
N TYR A 222 6.05 -17.10 2.65
CA TYR A 222 6.80 -16.37 3.68
C TYR A 222 7.50 -17.31 4.68
N ASN A 223 6.76 -18.30 5.20
CA ASN A 223 7.32 -19.27 6.15
C ASN A 223 8.48 -20.07 5.54
N ASN A 224 8.35 -20.46 4.26
CA ASN A 224 9.40 -21.13 3.51
C ASN A 224 10.63 -20.23 3.33
N ALA A 225 10.41 -18.97 2.91
CA ALA A 225 11.48 -17.99 2.72
C ALA A 225 12.25 -17.72 4.01
N LYS A 226 11.54 -17.64 5.14
CA LYS A 226 12.14 -17.46 6.46
C LYS A 226 12.91 -18.69 6.93
N ALA A 227 12.37 -19.89 6.74
CA ALA A 227 13.01 -21.14 7.16
C ALA A 227 14.31 -21.45 6.39
N HIS A 228 14.38 -21.02 5.13
CA HIS A 228 15.53 -21.28 4.25
C HIS A 228 16.42 -20.05 4.01
N HIS A 229 16.16 -18.94 4.72
CA HIS A 229 16.91 -17.68 4.58
C HIS A 229 17.03 -17.23 3.11
N LEU A 230 15.94 -17.34 2.33
CA LEU A 230 15.95 -16.96 0.92
C LEU A 230 16.24 -15.46 0.74
N TRP A 231 15.74 -14.63 1.64
CA TRP A 231 15.99 -13.19 1.63
C TRP A 231 16.70 -12.74 2.91
N THR A 232 17.29 -11.54 2.86
CA THR A 232 17.97 -10.93 4.01
C THR A 232 17.00 -10.85 5.20
N SER A 233 17.26 -11.61 6.27
CA SER A 233 16.29 -11.79 7.35
C SER A 233 16.01 -10.52 8.18
N SER A 234 16.94 -9.56 8.16
CA SER A 234 16.77 -8.23 8.78
C SER A 234 16.12 -7.20 7.87
N SER A 235 15.78 -7.55 6.64
CA SER A 235 15.10 -6.64 5.71
C SER A 235 13.66 -6.37 6.13
N TYR A 236 13.12 -5.24 5.66
CA TYR A 236 11.73 -4.87 5.89
C TYR A 236 10.75 -5.91 5.32
N ALA A 237 11.03 -6.44 4.12
CA ALA A 237 10.27 -7.53 3.52
C ALA A 237 10.16 -8.77 4.43
N MET A 238 11.16 -9.05 5.27
CA MET A 238 11.14 -10.21 6.16
C MET A 238 10.57 -9.92 7.56
N ALA A 239 10.04 -8.71 7.80
CA ALA A 239 9.44 -8.35 9.09
C ALA A 239 8.19 -9.21 9.41
N ASN A 240 7.32 -9.43 8.42
CA ASN A 240 6.14 -10.29 8.51
C ASN A 240 5.64 -10.70 7.12
N HIS A 241 4.64 -11.60 7.06
CA HIS A 241 4.12 -12.12 5.78
C HIS A 241 3.46 -11.06 4.89
N ALA A 242 2.83 -10.04 5.48
CA ALA A 242 2.17 -8.98 4.72
C ALA A 242 3.21 -8.09 4.03
N GLU A 243 4.27 -7.68 4.75
CA GLU A 243 5.36 -6.91 4.13
C GLU A 243 6.13 -7.73 3.10
N TYR A 244 6.33 -9.03 3.35
CA TYR A 244 6.91 -9.94 2.36
C TYR A 244 6.09 -9.97 1.07
N PHE A 245 4.76 -10.02 1.17
CA PHE A 245 3.87 -9.99 0.01
C PHE A 245 3.87 -8.64 -0.71
N ALA A 246 3.79 -7.53 0.03
CA ALA A 246 3.77 -6.19 -0.54
C ALA A 246 5.11 -5.81 -1.20
N GLU A 247 6.24 -6.20 -0.61
CA GLU A 247 7.57 -6.08 -1.19
C GLU A 247 7.76 -6.99 -2.41
N GLY A 248 7.28 -8.23 -2.32
CA GLY A 248 7.23 -9.15 -3.45
C GLY A 248 6.39 -8.60 -4.61
N THR A 249 5.28 -7.95 -4.30
CA THR A 249 4.41 -7.27 -5.29
C THR A 249 5.17 -6.16 -6.01
N GLY A 250 5.82 -5.26 -5.28
CA GLY A 250 6.68 -4.25 -5.87
C GLY A 250 7.78 -4.87 -6.75
N ALA A 251 8.39 -5.98 -6.29
CA ALA A 251 9.49 -6.62 -7.00
C ALA A 251 9.01 -7.28 -8.29
N PHE A 252 7.84 -7.93 -8.27
CA PHE A 252 7.22 -8.57 -9.43
C PHE A 252 6.86 -7.59 -10.56
N PHE A 253 6.59 -6.33 -10.20
CA PHE A 253 6.39 -5.23 -11.14
C PHE A 253 7.67 -4.40 -11.39
N LEU A 254 8.77 -4.72 -10.70
CA LEU A 254 10.03 -3.99 -10.73
C LEU A 254 9.88 -2.49 -10.43
N VAL A 255 9.13 -2.17 -9.37
CA VAL A 255 8.87 -0.78 -8.94
C VAL A 255 9.35 -0.48 -7.52
N ASN A 256 10.15 -1.37 -6.92
CA ASN A 256 10.81 -1.14 -5.63
C ASN A 256 12.30 -1.51 -5.66
N MET A 257 13.12 -0.51 -5.94
CA MET A 257 14.56 -0.70 -6.16
C MET A 257 15.41 -0.51 -4.90
N GLN A 258 14.78 -0.53 -3.73
CA GLN A 258 15.43 -0.28 -2.45
C GLN A 258 15.94 -1.56 -1.78
N SER A 259 16.81 -1.39 -0.77
CA SER A 259 17.29 -2.47 0.10
C SER A 259 16.18 -3.13 0.94
N SER A 260 15.01 -2.48 1.05
CA SER A 260 13.84 -2.96 1.80
C SER A 260 13.36 -4.34 1.34
N THR A 261 13.55 -4.66 0.05
CA THR A 261 13.15 -5.93 -0.58
C THR A 261 13.92 -7.15 -0.09
N GLY A 262 15.01 -6.96 0.66
CA GLY A 262 15.83 -8.06 1.16
C GLY A 262 16.59 -8.85 0.09
N GLY A 263 16.62 -8.35 -1.15
CA GLY A 263 17.30 -8.96 -2.28
C GLY A 263 16.40 -9.33 -3.46
N MET A 264 15.08 -9.19 -3.36
CA MET A 264 14.14 -9.61 -4.42
C MET A 264 14.38 -8.90 -5.77
N THR A 265 14.98 -7.70 -5.76
CA THR A 265 15.34 -6.95 -6.98
C THR A 265 16.84 -7.01 -7.31
N ASN A 266 17.61 -7.85 -6.60
CA ASN A 266 19.04 -8.07 -6.82
C ASN A 266 19.27 -9.38 -7.59
N CYS A 267 19.10 -9.31 -8.91
CA CYS A 267 19.44 -10.41 -9.80
C CYS A 267 20.92 -10.83 -9.65
N PRO A 268 21.32 -12.04 -10.05
CA PRO A 268 22.68 -12.52 -9.85
C PRO A 268 23.73 -11.59 -10.48
N GLY A 269 24.48 -10.88 -9.63
CA GLY A 269 25.56 -9.97 -10.03
C GLY A 269 25.16 -8.52 -10.32
N HIS A 270 23.86 -8.18 -10.35
CA HIS A 270 23.39 -6.83 -10.64
C HIS A 270 21.92 -6.62 -10.25
N GLN A 271 21.50 -5.37 -10.13
CA GLN A 271 20.09 -5.04 -9.96
C GLN A 271 19.26 -5.41 -11.19
N CYS A 272 18.13 -6.09 -10.99
CA CYS A 272 17.25 -6.51 -12.08
C CYS A 272 16.80 -5.31 -12.94
N ARG A 273 16.69 -5.50 -14.25
CA ARG A 273 16.51 -4.41 -15.24
C ARG A 273 15.15 -4.45 -15.94
N SER A 274 14.42 -5.55 -15.81
CA SER A 274 13.09 -5.71 -16.40
C SER A 274 12.19 -6.61 -15.55
N GLU A 275 10.86 -6.46 -15.71
CA GLU A 275 9.86 -7.35 -15.10
C GLU A 275 10.16 -8.83 -15.39
N SER A 276 10.55 -9.15 -16.63
CA SER A 276 10.89 -10.53 -17.01
C SER A 276 12.09 -11.07 -16.22
N GLU A 277 13.07 -10.22 -15.96
CA GLU A 277 14.31 -10.62 -15.28
C GLU A 277 14.08 -10.85 -13.79
N VAL A 278 13.39 -9.92 -13.11
CA VAL A 278 13.04 -10.08 -11.70
C VAL A 278 12.08 -11.23 -11.48
N ARG A 279 11.12 -11.46 -12.39
CA ARG A 279 10.23 -12.64 -12.33
C ARG A 279 10.99 -13.95 -12.50
N ALA A 280 11.98 -14.00 -13.39
CA ALA A 280 12.85 -15.16 -13.54
C ALA A 280 13.71 -15.39 -12.27
N HIS A 281 14.21 -14.32 -11.65
CA HIS A 281 14.94 -14.39 -10.39
C HIS A 281 14.05 -14.93 -9.26
N LEU A 282 12.84 -14.38 -9.09
CA LEU A 282 11.85 -14.88 -8.13
C LEU A 282 11.50 -16.34 -8.40
N HIS A 283 11.25 -16.73 -9.65
CA HIS A 283 10.96 -18.12 -10.00
C HIS A 283 12.09 -19.09 -9.61
N SER A 284 13.35 -18.67 -9.81
CA SER A 284 14.52 -19.48 -9.47
C SER A 284 14.81 -19.54 -7.97
N HIS A 285 14.59 -18.45 -7.25
CA HIS A 285 15.09 -18.27 -5.88
C HIS A 285 14.01 -18.44 -4.81
N ASP A 286 12.79 -17.97 -5.09
CA ASP A 286 11.62 -18.09 -4.24
C ASP A 286 10.37 -18.51 -5.06
N PRO A 287 10.32 -19.78 -5.49
CA PRO A 287 9.28 -20.26 -6.41
C PRO A 287 7.86 -20.19 -5.83
N LEU A 288 7.71 -20.23 -4.51
CA LEU A 288 6.39 -20.12 -3.86
C LEU A 288 5.84 -18.69 -3.93
N LEU A 289 6.69 -17.69 -3.69
CA LEU A 289 6.32 -16.29 -3.88
C LEU A 289 5.99 -16.00 -5.35
N TYR A 290 6.85 -16.47 -6.25
CA TYR A 290 6.63 -16.32 -7.68
C TYR A 290 5.29 -16.91 -8.12
N ALA A 291 4.96 -18.13 -7.69
CA ALA A 291 3.70 -18.78 -8.04
C ALA A 291 2.49 -17.98 -7.54
N ALA A 292 2.54 -17.49 -6.29
CA ALA A 292 1.48 -16.65 -5.73
C ALA A 292 1.30 -15.35 -6.54
N LEU A 293 2.38 -14.60 -6.79
CA LEU A 293 2.32 -13.33 -7.50
C LEU A 293 1.90 -13.50 -8.98
N SER A 294 2.39 -14.55 -9.64
CA SER A 294 2.02 -14.91 -11.00
C SER A 294 0.51 -15.17 -11.13
N HIS A 295 -0.06 -15.97 -10.22
CA HIS A 295 -1.50 -16.21 -10.17
C HIS A 295 -2.26 -14.90 -9.91
N ILE A 296 -1.90 -14.17 -8.84
CA ILE A 296 -2.63 -12.99 -8.36
C ILE A 296 -2.66 -11.86 -9.40
N TYR A 297 -1.54 -11.56 -10.05
CA TYR A 297 -1.43 -10.37 -10.91
C TYR A 297 -1.55 -10.67 -12.40
N THR A 298 -1.31 -11.91 -12.83
CA THR A 298 -1.29 -12.24 -14.27
C THR A 298 -2.19 -13.40 -14.68
N SER A 299 -2.88 -14.04 -13.71
CA SER A 299 -3.62 -15.29 -13.95
C SER A 299 -2.72 -16.35 -14.59
N ASP A 300 -1.55 -16.57 -13.97
CA ASP A 300 -0.52 -17.53 -14.42
C ASP A 300 0.10 -17.24 -15.80
N ARG A 301 0.13 -15.97 -16.21
CA ARG A 301 0.76 -15.49 -17.45
C ARG A 301 1.86 -14.46 -17.14
N PRO A 302 2.95 -14.87 -16.46
CA PRO A 302 3.96 -13.96 -15.92
C PRO A 302 4.80 -13.25 -16.97
N SER A 303 4.68 -13.60 -18.26
CA SER A 303 5.25 -12.83 -19.37
C SER A 303 4.44 -11.59 -19.74
N THR A 304 3.26 -11.39 -19.15
CA THR A 304 2.41 -10.23 -19.42
C THR A 304 3.04 -8.97 -18.81
N PRO A 305 3.40 -7.96 -19.61
CA PRO A 305 3.96 -6.72 -19.07
C PRO A 305 2.89 -5.95 -18.31
N SER A 306 3.24 -5.40 -17.15
CA SER A 306 2.30 -4.57 -16.38
C SER A 306 2.19 -3.14 -16.91
N GLY A 307 3.31 -2.63 -17.46
CA GLY A 307 3.43 -1.21 -17.83
C GLY A 307 3.47 -0.25 -16.64
N LEU A 308 3.64 -0.78 -15.42
CA LEU A 308 3.98 0.00 -14.24
C LEU A 308 5.44 0.47 -14.33
N LYS A 309 5.70 1.58 -13.68
CA LYS A 309 7.02 2.19 -13.54
C LYS A 309 7.12 2.73 -12.13
N ILE A 310 8.35 2.91 -11.65
CA ILE A 310 8.58 3.65 -10.41
C ILE A 310 7.96 5.05 -10.51
N CYS A 311 8.25 5.72 -11.63
CA CYS A 311 7.66 7.00 -11.98
C CYS A 311 6.96 6.93 -13.32
N ASN A 312 5.65 7.18 -13.31
CA ASN A 312 4.92 7.45 -14.54
C ASN A 312 5.26 8.88 -14.96
N SER A 313 6.08 9.02 -16.00
CA SER A 313 6.24 10.29 -16.71
C SER A 313 4.86 10.70 -17.23
N GLY A 314 4.32 11.80 -16.70
CA GLY A 314 3.11 12.44 -17.22
C GLY A 314 3.23 12.82 -18.69
#